data_AF-A0A7W0PMA1-F1
#
_entry.id   AF-A0A7W0PMA1-F1
#
_cell.length_a   1.000
_cell.length_b   1.000
_cell.length_c   1.000
_cell.angle_alpha   90.00
_cell.angle_beta   90.00
_cell.angle_gamma   90.00
#
_symmetry.space_group_name_H-M   'P 1'
#
loop_
_entity.id
_entity.type
_entity.pdbx_description
1 polymer ?
#
loop_
_entity_poly.entity_id
_entity_poly.type
_entity_poly.pdbx_seq_one_letter_code
_entity_poly.pdbx_strand_id
1 'polypeptide(L)'
;MRIPGGDENGGSTKYFVAAEDASRLAEEASRLLDRAVGVEWYDRLGNDADFAAYTLCRLRRARAGEKGGPLHGDEAVRLALVRANPEALVWFASRAISYMDETGFPEAVEPWFAESGEA
;
A
#
# COMPACT_ATOMS: atom_id res chain seq x y z
N MET A 1 2.86 -51.93 -5.41
CA MET A 1 3.05 -50.73 -4.58
C MET A 1 3.48 -49.60 -5.51
N ARG A 2 2.60 -48.61 -5.75
CA ARG A 2 2.85 -47.47 -6.66
C ARG A 2 3.10 -46.24 -5.78
N ILE A 3 4.26 -45.60 -5.94
CA ILE A 3 4.54 -44.30 -5.31
C ILE A 3 3.94 -43.22 -6.22
N PRO A 4 3.08 -42.31 -5.73
CA PRO A 4 2.64 -41.17 -6.53
C PRO A 4 3.76 -40.13 -6.57
N GLY A 5 4.19 -39.77 -7.79
CA GLY A 5 5.04 -38.59 -8.02
C GLY A 5 4.25 -37.32 -7.73
N GLY A 6 4.83 -36.44 -6.91
CA GLY A 6 4.22 -35.20 -6.47
C GLY A 6 4.14 -34.14 -7.56
N ASP A 7 3.08 -33.34 -7.49
CA ASP A 7 2.88 -32.11 -8.24
C ASP A 7 3.97 -31.07 -7.91
N GLU A 8 5.01 -30.98 -8.73
CA GLU A 8 6.05 -29.94 -8.62
C GLU A 8 5.72 -28.66 -9.43
N ASN A 9 4.63 -28.65 -10.21
CA ASN A 9 4.32 -27.56 -11.16
C ASN A 9 3.36 -26.47 -10.64
N GLY A 10 2.75 -26.65 -9.46
CA GLY A 10 1.77 -25.71 -8.91
C GLY A 10 2.38 -24.46 -8.26
N GLY A 11 3.62 -24.54 -7.76
CA GLY A 11 4.30 -23.44 -7.10
C GLY A 11 4.79 -22.38 -8.08
N SER A 12 5.55 -22.80 -9.11
CA SER A 12 6.18 -21.91 -10.10
C SER A 12 5.19 -20.99 -10.82
N THR A 13 4.02 -21.52 -11.18
CA THR A 13 2.96 -20.76 -11.85
C THR A 13 2.34 -19.70 -10.94
N LYS A 14 2.10 -20.02 -9.66
CA LYS A 14 1.55 -19.06 -8.67
C LYS A 14 2.53 -17.93 -8.37
N TYR A 15 3.83 -18.22 -8.27
CA TYR A 15 4.85 -17.19 -8.08
C TYR A 15 4.98 -16.26 -9.29
N PHE A 16 4.90 -16.80 -10.51
CA PHE A 16 4.93 -16.00 -11.74
C PHE A 16 3.74 -15.03 -11.82
N VAL A 17 2.52 -15.52 -11.56
CA VAL A 17 1.29 -14.69 -11.55
C VAL A 17 1.34 -13.62 -10.47
N ALA A 18 1.90 -13.92 -9.29
CA ALA A 18 2.06 -12.95 -8.21
C ALA A 18 3.08 -11.83 -8.57
N ALA A 19 4.18 -12.19 -9.22
CA ALA A 19 5.19 -11.23 -9.67
C ALA A 19 4.70 -10.34 -10.83
N GLU A 20 3.90 -10.90 -11.74
CA GLU A 20 3.26 -10.15 -12.83
C GLU A 20 2.21 -9.17 -12.29
N ASP A 21 1.34 -9.61 -11.36
CA ASP A 21 0.35 -8.72 -10.73
C ASP A 21 1.03 -7.57 -9.97
N ALA A 22 2.13 -7.86 -9.27
CA ALA A 22 2.88 -6.86 -8.54
C ALA A 22 3.56 -5.82 -9.46
N SER A 23 4.04 -6.21 -10.64
CA SER A 23 4.63 -5.29 -11.61
C SER A 23 3.55 -4.41 -12.26
N ARG A 24 2.44 -5.01 -12.67
CA ARG A 24 1.27 -4.29 -13.22
C ARG A 24 0.72 -3.26 -12.24
N LEU A 25 0.56 -3.64 -10.96
CA LEU A 25 0.08 -2.74 -9.91
C LEU A 25 1.02 -1.57 -9.65
N ALA A 26 2.34 -1.74 -9.80
CA ALA A 26 3.31 -0.65 -9.60
C ALA A 26 3.22 0.41 -10.72
N GLU A 27 3.04 -0.01 -11.97
CA GLU A 27 2.84 0.90 -13.11
C GLU A 27 1.49 1.62 -13.05
N GLU A 28 0.44 0.90 -12.62
CA GLU A 28 -0.89 1.45 -12.45
C GLU A 28 -0.94 2.46 -11.30
N ALA A 29 -0.33 2.15 -10.16
CA ALA A 29 -0.27 3.04 -8.99
C ALA A 29 0.32 4.41 -9.34
N SER A 30 1.43 4.44 -10.07
CA SER A 30 2.11 5.70 -10.42
C SER A 30 1.19 6.65 -11.21
N ARG A 31 0.43 6.11 -12.17
CA ARG A 31 -0.52 6.91 -12.99
C ARG A 31 -1.74 7.37 -12.21
N LEU A 32 -2.23 6.55 -11.28
CA LEU A 32 -3.40 6.88 -10.48
C LEU A 32 -3.09 7.93 -9.40
N LEU A 33 -1.87 7.90 -8.85
CA LEU A 33 -1.41 8.89 -7.88
C LEU A 33 -1.48 10.31 -8.45
N ASP A 34 -1.02 10.51 -9.69
CA ASP A 34 -1.06 11.82 -10.33
C ASP A 34 -2.49 12.34 -10.56
N ARG A 35 -3.44 11.44 -10.80
CA ARG A 35 -4.85 11.78 -11.03
C ARG A 35 -5.63 12.14 -9.76
N ALA A 36 -5.15 11.71 -8.61
CA ALA A 36 -5.83 11.95 -7.33
C ALA A 36 -5.63 13.39 -6.82
N VAL A 37 -4.67 14.15 -7.37
CA VAL A 37 -4.39 15.52 -6.96
C VAL A 37 -5.62 16.40 -7.14
N GLY A 38 -6.04 17.06 -6.06
CA GLY A 38 -7.18 17.99 -6.07
C GLY A 38 -8.56 17.31 -6.08
N VAL A 39 -8.61 15.98 -5.96
CA VAL A 39 -9.87 15.23 -5.79
C VAL A 39 -10.21 15.18 -4.31
N GLU A 40 -11.37 15.72 -3.91
CA GLU A 40 -11.81 15.57 -2.52
C GLU A 40 -12.14 14.10 -2.20
N TRP A 41 -11.49 13.56 -1.18
CA TRP A 41 -11.56 12.12 -0.87
C TRP A 41 -12.98 11.70 -0.48
N TYR A 42 -13.69 12.52 0.30
CA TYR A 42 -14.99 12.17 0.88
C TYR A 42 -16.20 12.58 0.05
N ASP A 43 -16.00 13.32 -1.05
CA ASP A 43 -17.11 13.81 -1.88
C ASP A 43 -17.86 12.67 -2.56
N ARG A 44 -17.13 11.64 -3.02
CA ARG A 44 -17.71 10.53 -3.76
C ARG A 44 -16.85 9.26 -3.65
N LEU A 45 -17.49 8.17 -3.26
CA LEU A 45 -16.89 6.84 -3.29
C LEU A 45 -16.49 6.40 -4.71
N GLY A 46 -15.34 5.76 -4.81
CA GLY A 46 -14.77 5.26 -6.06
C GLY A 46 -14.14 6.36 -6.92
N ASN A 47 -13.70 7.45 -6.31
CA ASN A 47 -12.95 8.49 -7.00
C ASN A 47 -11.49 8.06 -7.28
N ASP A 48 -10.72 8.91 -7.95
CA ASP A 48 -9.34 8.59 -8.34
C ASP A 48 -8.43 8.39 -7.11
N ALA A 49 -8.72 9.05 -5.99
CA ALA A 49 -8.01 8.84 -4.73
C ALA A 49 -8.25 7.45 -4.12
N ASP A 50 -9.51 7.00 -4.09
CA ASP A 50 -9.89 5.65 -3.64
C ASP A 50 -9.21 4.59 -4.50
N PHE A 51 -9.22 4.77 -5.82
CA PHE A 51 -8.58 3.84 -6.76
C PHE A 51 -7.06 3.77 -6.55
N ALA A 52 -6.41 4.92 -6.39
CA ALA A 52 -4.98 4.99 -6.11
C ALA A 52 -4.63 4.31 -4.77
N ALA A 53 -5.36 4.62 -3.70
CA ALA A 53 -5.15 4.02 -2.37
C ALA A 53 -5.39 2.50 -2.39
N TYR A 54 -6.47 2.06 -3.03
CA TYR A 54 -6.78 0.64 -3.23
C TYR A 54 -5.64 -0.08 -3.97
N THR A 55 -5.12 0.54 -5.04
CA THR A 55 -4.03 -0.02 -5.85
C THR A 55 -2.73 -0.13 -5.06
N LEU A 56 -2.36 0.90 -4.28
CA LEU A 56 -1.20 0.84 -3.39
C LEU A 56 -1.33 -0.26 -2.33
N CYS A 57 -2.52 -0.39 -1.71
CA CYS A 57 -2.79 -1.45 -0.73
C CYS A 57 -2.69 -2.86 -1.35
N ARG A 58 -3.09 -3.03 -2.61
CA ARG A 58 -2.92 -4.28 -3.35
C ARG A 58 -1.46 -4.54 -3.69
N LEU A 59 -0.73 -3.54 -4.17
CA LEU A 59 0.70 -3.63 -4.46
C LEU A 59 1.48 -4.10 -3.25
N ARG A 60 1.22 -3.48 -2.08
CA ARG A 60 1.83 -3.84 -0.80
C ARG A 60 1.63 -5.33 -0.48
N ARG A 61 0.39 -5.81 -0.58
CA ARG A 61 0.04 -7.21 -0.31
C ARG A 61 0.66 -8.17 -1.32
N ALA A 62 0.64 -7.84 -2.61
CA ALA A 62 1.22 -8.66 -3.67
C ALA A 62 2.73 -8.83 -3.45
N ARG A 63 3.47 -7.74 -3.19
CA ARG A 63 4.92 -7.77 -2.98
C ARG A 63 5.32 -8.41 -1.65
N ALA A 64 4.52 -8.22 -0.60
CA ALA A 64 4.71 -8.92 0.65
C ALA A 64 4.52 -10.44 0.49
N GLY A 65 3.53 -10.88 -0.29
CA GLY A 65 3.30 -12.29 -0.59
C GLY A 65 4.38 -12.90 -1.49
N GLU A 66 4.82 -12.17 -2.53
CA GLU A 66 5.87 -12.62 -3.46
C GLU A 66 7.23 -12.78 -2.78
N LYS A 67 7.61 -11.85 -1.90
CA LYS A 67 8.94 -11.80 -1.28
C LYS A 67 8.97 -12.29 0.17
N GLY A 68 7.83 -12.70 0.72
CA GLY A 68 7.76 -13.36 2.04
C GLY A 68 7.83 -12.42 3.24
N GLY A 69 7.36 -11.18 3.12
CA GLY A 69 7.29 -10.30 4.29
C GLY A 69 6.77 -8.87 4.03
N PRO A 70 6.21 -8.21 5.06
CA PRO A 70 5.59 -6.88 4.92
C PRO A 70 6.58 -5.80 4.44
N LEU A 71 7.86 -5.90 4.82
CA LEU A 71 8.90 -4.94 4.42
C LEU A 71 9.04 -4.81 2.89
N HIS A 72 8.87 -5.90 2.15
CA HIS A 72 8.91 -5.87 0.69
C HIS A 72 7.67 -5.21 0.08
N GLY A 73 6.52 -5.35 0.75
CA GLY A 73 5.32 -4.61 0.41
C GLY A 73 5.51 -3.11 0.61
N ASP A 74 6.05 -2.73 1.77
CA ASP A 74 6.31 -1.33 2.12
C ASP A 74 7.31 -0.68 1.15
N GLU A 75 8.38 -1.39 0.80
CA GLU A 75 9.36 -0.92 -0.18
C GLU A 75 8.74 -0.71 -1.56
N ALA A 76 7.88 -1.61 -2.01
CA ALA A 76 7.21 -1.44 -3.31
C ALA A 76 6.28 -0.22 -3.34
N VAL A 77 5.56 0.05 -2.25
CA VAL A 77 4.76 1.27 -2.10
C VAL A 77 5.67 2.50 -2.11
N ARG A 78 6.78 2.47 -1.37
CA ARG A 78 7.77 3.57 -1.35
C ARG A 78 8.30 3.86 -2.75
N LEU A 79 8.65 2.84 -3.53
CA LEU A 79 9.12 2.99 -4.90
C LEU A 79 8.05 3.57 -5.84
N ALA A 80 6.78 3.20 -5.66
CA ALA A 80 5.68 3.80 -6.42
C ALA A 80 5.51 5.29 -6.08
N LEU A 81 5.57 5.65 -4.79
CA LEU A 81 5.47 7.03 -4.31
C LEU A 81 6.65 7.90 -4.76
N VAL A 82 7.87 7.36 -4.80
CA VAL A 82 9.06 8.07 -5.31
C VAL A 82 8.93 8.42 -6.80
N ARG A 83 8.16 7.64 -7.57
CA ARG A 83 7.93 7.88 -8.99
C ARG A 83 6.77 8.83 -9.26
N ALA A 84 5.89 9.04 -8.29
CA ALA A 84 4.78 9.98 -8.42
C ALA A 84 5.28 11.42 -8.41
N ASN A 85 4.48 12.33 -8.94
CA ASN A 85 4.83 13.75 -8.83
C ASN A 85 4.82 14.20 -7.34
N PRO A 86 5.65 15.17 -6.95
CA PRO A 86 5.74 15.60 -5.55
C PRO A 86 4.44 16.15 -4.96
N GLU A 87 3.60 16.77 -5.78
CA GLU A 87 2.29 17.29 -5.35
C GLU A 87 1.34 16.15 -4.97
N ALA A 88 1.31 15.07 -5.74
CA ALA A 88 0.57 13.85 -5.43
C ALA A 88 1.05 13.21 -4.12
N LEU A 89 2.37 13.18 -3.87
CA LEU A 89 2.91 12.68 -2.61
C LEU A 89 2.44 13.52 -1.41
N VAL A 90 2.55 14.85 -1.51
CA VAL A 90 2.09 15.76 -0.45
C VAL A 90 0.59 15.60 -0.22
N TRP A 91 -0.18 15.51 -1.31
CA TRP A 91 -1.62 15.32 -1.25
C TRP A 91 -1.97 14.01 -0.53
N PHE A 92 -1.41 12.87 -0.93
CA PHE A 92 -1.63 11.59 -0.25
C PHE A 92 -1.17 11.58 1.21
N ALA A 93 -0.03 12.20 1.52
CA ALA A 93 0.47 12.30 2.88
C ALA A 93 -0.51 13.08 3.77
N SER A 94 -1.08 14.18 3.27
CA SER A 94 -2.10 14.95 4.01
C SER A 94 -3.35 14.12 4.32
N ARG A 95 -3.70 13.18 3.44
CA ARG A 95 -4.85 12.28 3.60
C ARG A 95 -4.56 11.10 4.51
N ALA A 96 -3.35 10.56 4.46
CA ALA A 96 -2.92 9.58 5.44
C ALA A 96 -2.96 10.16 6.86
N ILE A 97 -2.54 11.41 7.06
CA ILE A 97 -2.62 12.10 8.36
C ILE A 97 -4.07 12.29 8.80
N SER A 98 -4.96 12.79 7.95
CA SER A 98 -6.38 12.94 8.32
C SER A 98 -7.04 11.60 8.63
N TYR A 99 -6.74 10.56 7.86
CA TYR A 99 -7.24 9.22 8.17
C TYR A 99 -6.72 8.72 9.52
N MET A 100 -5.45 8.95 9.85
CA MET A 100 -4.88 8.62 11.15
C MET A 100 -5.61 9.35 12.28
N ASP A 101 -5.80 10.67 12.13
CA ASP A 101 -6.56 11.55 13.05
C ASP A 101 -7.97 11.02 13.32
N GLU A 102 -8.68 10.64 12.26
CA GLU A 102 -10.06 10.16 12.32
C GLU A 102 -10.17 8.71 12.85
N THR A 103 -9.07 7.96 12.91
CA THR A 103 -9.07 6.52 13.28
C THR A 103 -8.37 6.21 14.61
N GLY A 104 -8.14 7.23 15.44
CA GLY A 104 -7.71 7.09 16.83
C GLY A 104 -6.20 7.28 17.06
N PHE A 105 -5.49 7.82 16.08
CA PHE A 105 -4.19 8.46 16.31
C PHE A 105 -4.43 9.98 16.37
N PRO A 106 -3.71 10.78 17.18
CA PRO A 106 -2.59 10.40 18.03
C PRO A 106 -2.98 9.83 19.40
N GLU A 107 -4.27 9.73 19.74
CA GLU A 107 -4.72 9.28 21.07
C GLU A 107 -4.15 7.91 21.45
N ALA A 108 -4.01 7.00 20.48
CA ALA A 108 -3.40 5.68 20.70
C ALA A 108 -1.93 5.73 21.14
N VAL A 109 -1.20 6.81 20.81
CA VAL A 109 0.23 6.96 21.13
C VAL A 109 0.51 8.04 22.16
N GLU A 110 -0.46 8.91 22.45
CA GLU A 110 -0.36 10.01 23.41
C GLU A 110 0.21 9.59 24.78
N PRO A 111 -0.18 8.43 25.39
CA PRO A 111 0.38 8.00 26.67
C PRO A 111 1.91 7.80 26.68
N TRP A 112 2.52 7.58 25.53
CA TRP A 112 3.97 7.38 25.38
C TRP A 112 4.74 8.71 25.20
N PHE A 113 4.02 9.81 24.96
CA PHE A 113 4.59 11.16 24.82
C PHE A 113 4.29 12.06 26.03
N ALA A 114 3.53 11.56 27.00
CA ALA A 114 3.33 12.23 28.27
C ALA A 114 4.62 12.18 29.11
N GLU A 115 5.57 13.08 28.85
CA GLU A 115 6.65 13.36 29.79
C GLU A 115 6.13 14.21 30.96
N SER A 116 6.25 13.62 32.15
CA SER A 116 6.53 14.25 33.44
C SER A 116 6.04 15.70 33.60
N GLY A 117 4.76 15.88 33.92
CA GLY A 117 4.32 17.13 34.52
C GLY A 117 5.13 17.38 35.80
N GLU A 118 6.07 18.32 35.73
CA GLU A 118 6.60 19.02 36.90
C GLU A 118 5.38 19.53 37.68
N ALA A 119 5.22 19.00 38.90
CA ALA A 119 4.36 19.54 39.94
C ALA A 119 5.22 20.27 40.96
#